data_AF-A0A1W6LLA1-F1
#
_entry.id   AF-A0A1W6LLA1-F1
#
_cell.length_a   1.000
_cell.length_b   1.000
_cell.length_c   1.000
_cell.angle_alpha   90.00
_cell.angle_beta   90.00
_cell.angle_gamma   90.00
#
_symmetry.space_group_name_H-M   'P 1'
#
loop_
_entity.id
_entity.type
_entity.pdbx_description
1 polymer ?
#
loop_
_entity_poly.entity_id
_entity_poly.type
_entity_poly.pdbx_seq_one_letter_code
_entity_poly.pdbx_strand_id
1 'polypeptide(L)'
;MKKIFVLILVFAALLSAGKNSEGYLPGGLEIKAVRWLSEKPEISAMSEAEGNPYLIDSPSVIGFVPYAAVTLTNERKQDLEYEAVKEHYVRGGPLISDPNQNYEVGVFDTGASSMVFGYEKRMNLGLDYYYMTSNYMTIGGIAGYVDTLVSKPIGVYIAGLGSIDEQTGDLSLDDMVGLSNFAVLAGEPPAQDEPDLPTVIGCPMAASWSVTIDMDTQISVEKNSRSYSGPKLEVFDYYDSEIPEYPNSIPLELRPLGAAMISYTPSLDGLGGDFSPSSPSVIQGMSSQSLMFVSAVDMENNGNLAYDKDRFMFDTGAQATIVGNRVAARLGLDPMNPDFELYASGVTGDVIMLPGFVIDKITIPALGNWLEFKNVPVVVHDVPSPEGGTLDGIIGTNLFNDFNLVLNGGGIGFQDDPSIDFIPRDVPFVPADFAPENPDGAVDMADFDFFRNYWLTEYGQPGYVQKADLAPYPVPDDIVNMLDFAEFAAEWKEF
;
A
#
# COMPACT_ATOMS: atom_id res chain seq x y z
N MET A 1 16.27 -5.54 35.33
CA MET A 1 14.90 -5.06 35.01
C MET A 1 14.91 -4.71 33.53
N LYS A 2 14.38 -5.58 32.65
CA LYS A 2 14.25 -5.27 31.22
C LYS A 2 13.17 -4.20 31.10
N LYS A 3 13.49 -2.99 30.63
CA LYS A 3 12.48 -2.02 30.24
C LYS A 3 11.92 -2.52 28.90
N ILE A 4 10.69 -3.01 28.90
CA ILE A 4 9.97 -3.35 27.68
C ILE A 4 9.54 -2.02 27.06
N PHE A 5 10.18 -1.62 25.97
CA PHE A 5 9.64 -0.61 25.07
C PHE A 5 8.71 -1.35 24.11
N VAL A 6 7.40 -1.05 24.17
CA VAL A 6 6.42 -1.55 23.20
C VAL A 6 6.43 -0.56 22.04
N LEU A 7 6.90 -1.00 20.87
CA LEU A 7 6.72 -0.26 19.64
C LEU A 7 5.36 -0.64 19.08
N ILE A 8 4.45 0.33 18.99
CA ILE A 8 3.18 0.12 18.31
C ILE A 8 3.44 0.30 16.83
N LEU A 9 3.81 -0.79 16.17
CA LEU A 9 3.62 -0.92 14.74
C LEU A 9 2.13 -1.16 14.49
N VAL A 10 1.57 -0.43 13.55
CA VAL A 10 0.23 -0.68 13.06
C VAL A 10 0.39 -1.19 11.65
N PHE A 11 0.23 -2.50 11.47
CA PHE A 11 0.00 -3.06 10.14
C PHE A 11 -1.50 -3.20 9.97
N ALA A 12 -2.10 -2.38 9.12
CA ALA A 12 -3.29 -2.77 8.43
C ALA A 12 -2.83 -3.11 7.02
N ALA A 13 -2.77 -4.38 6.65
CA ALA A 13 -2.66 -4.73 5.24
C ALA A 13 -3.50 -5.98 4.97
N LEU A 14 -4.17 -5.98 3.83
CA LEU A 14 -5.52 -6.54 3.74
C LEU A 14 -5.80 -7.13 2.33
N LEU A 15 -4.93 -8.02 1.87
CA LEU A 15 -4.98 -8.89 0.67
C LEU A 15 -6.26 -9.08 -0.17
N SER A 16 -6.26 -9.04 -1.51
CA SER A 16 -7.40 -9.57 -2.33
C SER A 16 -7.15 -10.99 -2.83
N ALA A 17 -8.18 -11.85 -2.80
CA ALA A 17 -8.20 -13.16 -3.45
C ALA A 17 -8.99 -13.11 -4.79
N GLY A 18 -8.31 -13.35 -5.90
CA GLY A 18 -8.93 -13.70 -7.18
C GLY A 18 -9.55 -15.10 -7.15
N LYS A 19 -10.72 -15.26 -7.77
CA LYS A 19 -11.57 -16.47 -7.73
C LYS A 19 -10.81 -17.78 -8.01
N ASN A 20 -11.07 -18.77 -7.16
CA ASN A 20 -10.83 -20.21 -7.34
C ASN A 20 -9.38 -20.69 -7.42
N SER A 21 -8.63 -20.60 -6.31
CA SER A 21 -7.76 -21.71 -5.90
C SER A 21 -7.60 -21.71 -4.38
N GLU A 22 -7.86 -22.86 -3.74
CA GLU A 22 -7.57 -23.10 -2.33
C GLU A 22 -6.05 -23.16 -2.14
N GLY A 23 -5.41 -22.00 -2.03
CA GLY A 23 -4.01 -21.85 -1.66
C GLY A 23 -3.90 -20.88 -0.48
N TYR A 24 -3.79 -21.41 0.73
CA TYR A 24 -3.45 -20.60 1.91
C TYR A 24 -2.06 -19.98 1.69
N LEU A 25 -1.99 -18.67 1.46
CA LEU A 25 -0.71 -17.95 1.45
C LEU A 25 -0.20 -17.79 2.88
N PRO A 26 1.05 -18.18 3.18
CA PRO A 26 1.71 -17.85 4.45
C PRO A 26 2.14 -16.37 4.42
N GLY A 27 1.66 -15.59 5.39
CA GLY A 27 1.99 -14.16 5.56
C GLY A 27 0.76 -13.31 5.88
N GLY A 28 0.57 -13.02 7.17
CA GLY A 28 -0.66 -12.50 7.77
C GLY A 28 -1.03 -11.03 7.52
N LEU A 29 -1.16 -10.61 6.25
CA LEU A 29 -1.71 -9.30 5.86
C LEU A 29 -2.76 -9.45 4.74
N GLU A 30 -3.81 -10.25 4.98
CA GLU A 30 -4.78 -10.62 3.94
C GLU A 30 -6.25 -10.42 4.36
N ILE A 31 -7.07 -9.77 3.51
CA ILE A 31 -8.53 -9.94 3.58
C ILE A 31 -8.84 -11.30 2.96
N LYS A 32 -9.23 -12.24 3.81
CA LYS A 32 -9.59 -13.59 3.37
C LYS A 32 -10.95 -13.62 2.70
N ALA A 33 -11.87 -12.76 3.15
CA ALA A 33 -13.21 -12.65 2.59
C ALA A 33 -13.92 -11.36 3.04
N VAL A 34 -14.87 -10.92 2.21
CA VAL A 34 -15.92 -9.97 2.57
C VAL A 34 -17.26 -10.68 2.47
N ARG A 35 -18.05 -10.64 3.52
CA ARG A 35 -19.37 -11.27 3.58
C ARG A 35 -20.44 -10.21 3.85
N TRP A 36 -21.24 -9.91 2.83
CA TRP A 36 -22.41 -9.04 2.97
C TRP A 36 -23.50 -9.73 3.80
N LEU A 37 -24.04 -9.01 4.79
CA LEU A 37 -25.12 -9.50 5.66
C LEU A 37 -26.50 -8.97 5.21
N SER A 38 -26.51 -7.81 4.56
CA SER A 38 -27.63 -7.24 3.84
C SER A 38 -27.47 -7.43 2.33
N GLU A 39 -28.51 -7.12 1.56
CA GLU A 39 -28.37 -6.98 0.11
C GLU A 39 -27.31 -5.91 -0.14
N LYS A 40 -26.26 -6.28 -0.89
CA LYS A 40 -25.20 -5.33 -1.25
C LYS A 40 -25.91 -4.10 -1.83
N PRO A 41 -25.67 -2.88 -1.28
CA PRO A 41 -26.35 -1.70 -1.78
C PRO A 41 -26.19 -1.67 -3.30
N GLU A 42 -27.32 -1.53 -4.01
CA GLU A 42 -27.28 -1.36 -5.45
C GLU A 42 -26.39 -0.16 -5.70
N ILE A 43 -25.22 -0.43 -6.29
CA ILE A 43 -24.33 0.62 -6.78
C ILE A 43 -25.18 1.30 -7.84
N SER A 44 -25.75 2.46 -7.51
CA SER A 44 -26.35 3.32 -8.52
C SER A 44 -25.24 3.50 -9.55
N ALA A 45 -25.46 3.02 -10.78
CA ALA A 45 -24.61 3.38 -11.90
C ALA A 45 -24.36 4.88 -11.77
N MET A 46 -23.08 5.27 -11.74
CA MET A 46 -22.65 6.65 -11.44
C MET A 46 -23.68 7.59 -12.03
N SER A 47 -24.55 8.17 -11.19
CA SER A 47 -25.37 9.26 -11.69
C SER A 47 -24.33 10.28 -12.07
N GLU A 48 -24.18 10.61 -13.35
CA GLU A 48 -23.29 11.64 -13.86
C GLU A 48 -23.37 12.81 -12.89
N ALA A 49 -22.42 12.88 -11.96
CA ALA A 49 -22.36 13.96 -11.01
C ALA A 49 -21.74 15.07 -11.84
N GLU A 50 -22.58 15.74 -12.63
CA GLU A 50 -22.19 16.86 -13.47
C GLU A 50 -21.34 17.82 -12.61
N GLY A 51 -20.02 17.73 -12.75
CA GLY A 51 -19.09 18.78 -12.33
C GLY A 51 -18.01 18.46 -11.28
N ASN A 52 -17.91 17.28 -10.65
CA ASN A 52 -16.77 17.00 -9.75
C ASN A 52 -16.12 15.63 -10.00
N PRO A 53 -14.99 15.55 -10.74
CA PRO A 53 -14.27 14.29 -10.95
C PRO A 53 -13.58 13.76 -9.68
N TYR A 54 -13.64 14.50 -8.56
CA TYR A 54 -13.13 14.09 -7.25
C TYR A 54 -14.24 13.61 -6.30
N LEU A 55 -15.45 13.38 -6.82
CA LEU A 55 -16.52 12.69 -6.12
C LEU A 55 -16.59 11.23 -6.59
N ILE A 56 -16.20 10.31 -5.73
CA ILE A 56 -16.35 8.87 -5.99
C ILE A 56 -17.60 8.36 -5.29
N ASP A 57 -18.49 7.71 -6.04
CA ASP A 57 -19.66 7.04 -5.48
C ASP A 57 -19.38 5.55 -5.33
N SER A 58 -19.54 5.04 -4.11
CA SER A 58 -19.43 3.62 -3.76
C SER A 58 -18.03 3.03 -4.04
N PRO A 59 -16.95 3.58 -3.44
CA PRO A 59 -15.62 3.02 -3.60
C PRO A 59 -15.57 1.56 -3.13
N SER A 60 -14.61 0.79 -3.65
CA SER A 60 -14.47 -0.63 -3.29
C SER A 60 -14.28 -0.83 -1.78
N VAL A 61 -14.70 -2.00 -1.28
CA VAL A 61 -14.38 -2.42 0.10
C VAL A 61 -12.87 -2.69 0.23
N ILE A 62 -12.24 -3.13 -0.86
CA ILE A 62 -10.85 -3.57 -0.91
C ILE A 62 -10.07 -2.68 -1.89
N GLY A 63 -8.96 -2.12 -1.43
CA GLY A 63 -8.01 -1.36 -2.20
C GLY A 63 -6.90 -2.20 -2.83
N PHE A 64 -6.04 -1.52 -3.59
CA PHE A 64 -4.82 -2.08 -4.16
C PHE A 64 -3.73 -2.31 -3.11
N VAL A 65 -2.70 -3.08 -3.47
CA VAL A 65 -1.46 -3.20 -2.68
C VAL A 65 -0.26 -2.79 -3.48
N PRO A 66 0.47 -1.76 -3.01
CA PRO A 66 1.72 -1.38 -3.63
C PRO A 66 2.82 -2.35 -3.20
N TYR A 67 3.31 -3.13 -4.16
CA TYR A 67 4.42 -4.05 -3.95
C TYR A 67 5.73 -3.46 -4.45
N ALA A 68 6.81 -3.75 -3.72
CA ALA A 68 8.16 -3.41 -4.14
C ALA A 68 9.12 -4.58 -3.87
N ALA A 69 10.08 -4.76 -4.77
CA ALA A 69 11.21 -5.64 -4.58
C ALA A 69 12.18 -5.04 -3.56
N VAL A 70 12.87 -5.89 -2.80
CA VAL A 70 13.84 -5.48 -1.78
C VAL A 70 15.08 -6.37 -1.78
N THR A 71 16.25 -5.75 -1.64
CA THR A 71 17.53 -6.42 -1.42
C THR A 71 18.32 -5.77 -0.29
N LEU A 72 19.29 -6.50 0.26
CA LEU A 72 20.07 -6.09 1.42
C LEU A 72 21.58 -6.12 1.16
N THR A 73 22.30 -5.17 1.74
CA THR A 73 23.77 -5.12 1.70
C THR A 73 24.37 -4.89 3.08
N ASN A 74 25.68 -5.05 3.19
CA ASN A 74 26.42 -4.77 4.40
C ASN A 74 26.81 -3.29 4.58
N GLU A 75 26.28 -2.38 3.75
CA GLU A 75 26.57 -0.95 3.83
C GLU A 75 26.11 -0.36 5.17
N ARG A 76 27.05 0.23 5.90
CA ARG A 76 26.77 0.87 7.18
C ARG A 76 27.85 1.88 7.53
N LYS A 77 27.52 2.76 8.47
CA LYS A 77 28.47 3.71 9.03
C LYS A 77 29.32 3.08 10.14
N GLN A 78 30.23 3.89 10.68
CA GLN A 78 31.07 3.52 11.80
C GLN A 78 30.24 3.47 13.09
N ASP A 79 30.82 2.85 14.13
CA ASP A 79 30.23 2.87 15.46
C ASP A 79 29.98 4.31 15.93
N LEU A 80 28.90 4.50 16.69
CA LEU A 80 28.43 5.80 17.19
C LEU A 80 27.75 6.72 16.16
N GLU A 81 27.64 6.30 14.89
CA GLU A 81 26.82 6.97 13.89
C GLU A 81 25.51 6.19 13.67
N TYR A 82 24.39 6.70 14.19
CA TYR A 82 23.11 5.96 14.22
C TYR A 82 22.11 6.37 13.13
N GLU A 83 22.42 7.44 12.41
CA GLU A 83 21.57 8.01 11.38
C GLU A 83 21.64 7.18 10.10
N ALA A 84 20.48 6.85 9.55
CA ALA A 84 20.37 6.27 8.23
C ALA A 84 20.89 7.26 7.18
N VAL A 85 21.39 6.73 6.07
CA VAL A 85 21.89 7.51 4.93
C VAL A 85 21.02 7.20 3.73
N LYS A 86 20.51 8.25 3.08
CA LYS A 86 19.81 8.13 1.82
C LYS A 86 20.79 7.73 0.71
N GLU A 87 20.50 6.65 0.00
CA GLU A 87 21.34 6.11 -1.06
C GLU A 87 20.57 6.06 -2.38
N HIS A 88 21.11 6.70 -3.43
CA HIS A 88 20.46 6.77 -4.76
C HIS A 88 20.78 5.57 -5.67
N TYR A 89 21.53 4.60 -5.16
CA TYR A 89 21.87 3.36 -5.84
C TYR A 89 22.37 2.34 -4.80
N VAL A 90 22.38 1.06 -5.16
CA VAL A 90 22.89 -0.02 -4.29
C VAL A 90 24.35 0.21 -3.92
N ARG A 91 24.66 0.25 -2.61
CA ARG A 91 26.02 0.35 -2.06
C ARG A 91 26.34 -0.81 -1.13
N GLY A 92 27.63 -1.00 -0.85
CA GLY A 92 28.12 -2.13 -0.05
C GLY A 92 28.12 -3.45 -0.81
N GLY A 93 28.56 -4.52 -0.13
CA GLY A 93 28.48 -5.89 -0.64
C GLY A 93 27.13 -6.51 -0.29
N PRO A 94 26.46 -7.23 -1.21
CA PRO A 94 25.19 -7.88 -0.92
C PRO A 94 25.35 -8.92 0.21
N LEU A 95 24.31 -9.05 1.04
CA LEU A 95 24.33 -10.00 2.17
C LEU A 95 24.26 -11.46 1.71
N ILE A 96 23.72 -11.69 0.52
CA ILE A 96 23.67 -12.98 -0.16
C ILE A 96 24.30 -12.85 -1.56
N SER A 97 24.84 -13.94 -2.09
CA SER A 97 25.33 -13.96 -3.47
C SER A 97 24.20 -13.70 -4.45
N ASP A 98 24.49 -13.04 -5.58
CA ASP A 98 23.53 -12.83 -6.68
C ASP A 98 22.24 -12.10 -6.25
N PRO A 99 22.33 -10.81 -5.87
CA PRO A 99 21.18 -10.01 -5.43
C PRO A 99 20.13 -9.78 -6.53
N ASN A 100 20.48 -9.97 -7.81
CA ASN A 100 19.52 -9.95 -8.92
C ASN A 100 18.52 -11.11 -8.81
N GLN A 101 18.95 -12.27 -8.31
CA GLN A 101 18.13 -13.46 -8.11
C GLN A 101 17.61 -13.58 -6.67
N ASN A 102 18.35 -13.08 -5.69
CA ASN A 102 18.05 -13.25 -4.26
C ASN A 102 17.52 -11.95 -3.64
N TYR A 103 16.37 -11.53 -4.13
CA TYR A 103 15.53 -10.46 -3.58
C TYR A 103 14.21 -11.02 -3.07
N GLU A 104 13.50 -10.21 -2.28
CA GLU A 104 12.14 -10.52 -1.83
C GLU A 104 11.16 -9.43 -2.30
N VAL A 105 9.87 -9.73 -2.26
CA VAL A 105 8.81 -8.77 -2.54
C VAL A 105 8.11 -8.44 -1.22
N GLY A 106 7.96 -7.14 -0.94
CA GLY A 106 7.32 -6.61 0.25
C GLY A 106 6.17 -5.65 -0.07
N VAL A 107 5.33 -5.40 0.92
CA VAL A 107 4.29 -4.37 0.85
C VAL A 107 4.90 -3.02 1.21
N PHE A 108 4.66 -2.00 0.39
CA PHE A 108 5.01 -0.62 0.70
C PHE A 108 3.94 -0.02 1.61
N ASP A 109 4.31 0.28 2.85
CA ASP A 109 3.37 0.51 3.95
C ASP A 109 3.77 1.78 4.73
N THR A 110 2.99 2.85 4.53
CA THR A 110 3.15 4.12 5.25
C THR A 110 2.68 4.08 6.70
N GLY A 111 1.87 3.08 7.10
CA GLY A 111 1.45 2.83 8.48
C GLY A 111 2.47 2.02 9.28
N ALA A 112 3.34 1.28 8.60
CA ALA A 112 4.43 0.56 9.20
C ALA A 112 5.58 1.51 9.57
N SER A 113 5.80 1.62 10.85
CA SER A 113 6.67 2.63 11.42
C SER A 113 8.18 2.28 11.31
N SER A 114 8.50 1.05 10.92
CA SER A 114 9.81 0.54 10.55
C SER A 114 9.68 -0.57 9.51
N MET A 115 10.81 -1.10 9.04
CA MET A 115 10.84 -2.22 8.12
C MET A 115 10.82 -3.57 8.86
N VAL A 116 10.06 -4.53 8.34
CA VAL A 116 9.95 -5.90 8.89
C VAL A 116 10.23 -6.92 7.80
N PHE A 117 10.96 -7.98 8.15
CA PHE A 117 11.12 -9.16 7.32
C PHE A 117 10.66 -10.42 8.06
N GLY A 118 9.89 -11.28 7.39
CA GLY A 118 9.67 -12.66 7.83
C GLY A 118 10.96 -13.45 8.00
N TYR A 119 10.91 -14.52 8.79
CA TYR A 119 12.03 -15.43 9.00
C TYR A 119 12.53 -16.06 7.69
N GLU A 120 11.65 -16.61 6.87
CA GLU A 120 12.07 -17.22 5.59
C GLU A 120 12.68 -16.15 4.68
N LYS A 121 11.99 -15.00 4.59
CA LYS A 121 12.36 -13.86 3.76
C LYS A 121 13.71 -13.27 4.14
N ARG A 122 13.97 -13.08 5.43
CA ARG A 122 15.27 -12.58 5.89
C ARG A 122 16.40 -13.57 5.61
N MET A 123 16.14 -14.88 5.68
CA MET A 123 17.15 -15.88 5.36
C MET A 123 17.49 -15.88 3.87
N ASN A 124 16.50 -15.70 2.99
CA ASN A 124 16.69 -15.55 1.55
C ASN A 124 17.44 -14.26 1.18
N LEU A 125 17.31 -13.22 1.98
CA LEU A 125 18.07 -11.97 1.83
C LEU A 125 19.47 -12.00 2.48
N GLY A 126 19.89 -13.13 3.06
CA GLY A 126 21.18 -13.24 3.75
C GLY A 126 21.25 -12.52 5.12
N LEU A 127 20.11 -12.08 5.66
CA LEU A 127 20.00 -11.47 6.98
C LEU A 127 19.97 -12.57 8.06
N ASP A 128 21.11 -13.23 8.22
CA ASP A 128 21.33 -14.32 9.17
C ASP A 128 21.73 -13.81 10.57
N TYR A 129 22.07 -14.73 11.46
CA TYR A 129 22.44 -14.42 12.85
C TYR A 129 23.68 -13.50 12.99
N TYR A 130 24.55 -13.41 11.99
CA TYR A 130 25.71 -12.51 12.03
C TYR A 130 25.29 -11.04 11.95
N TYR A 131 24.18 -10.78 11.26
CA TYR A 131 23.58 -9.46 11.09
C TYR A 131 22.45 -9.18 12.08
N MET A 132 22.20 -10.06 13.04
CA MET A 132 21.24 -9.82 14.11
C MET A 132 21.94 -9.35 15.40
N THR A 133 21.22 -8.56 16.19
CA THR A 133 21.56 -8.28 17.59
C THR A 133 20.89 -9.30 18.50
N SER A 134 21.18 -9.25 19.80
CA SER A 134 20.42 -10.01 20.81
C SER A 134 19.18 -9.27 21.33
N ASN A 135 18.87 -8.10 20.75
CA ASN A 135 17.75 -7.28 21.19
C ASN A 135 16.47 -7.71 20.48
N TYR A 136 15.38 -7.66 21.25
CA TYR A 136 14.05 -8.00 20.78
C TYR A 136 13.14 -6.79 20.89
N MET A 137 12.18 -6.73 19.99
CA MET A 137 11.12 -5.74 20.01
C MET A 137 9.79 -6.41 19.71
N THR A 138 8.80 -6.13 20.54
CA THR A 138 7.42 -6.52 20.29
C THR A 138 6.82 -5.57 19.28
N ILE A 139 6.26 -6.11 18.20
CA ILE A 139 5.51 -5.37 17.20
C ILE A 139 4.03 -5.74 17.30
N GLY A 140 3.16 -4.79 16.98
CA GLY A 140 1.71 -4.99 16.97
C GLY A 140 1.15 -5.03 15.55
N GLY A 141 -0.05 -5.54 15.42
CA GLY A 141 -0.89 -5.45 14.24
C GLY A 141 -2.35 -5.68 14.61
N ILE A 142 -3.24 -5.71 13.63
CA ILE A 142 -4.69 -5.79 13.88
C ILE A 142 -5.12 -7.07 14.64
N ALA A 143 -4.39 -8.18 14.49
CA ALA A 143 -4.73 -9.45 15.13
C ALA A 143 -3.79 -9.89 16.27
N GLY A 144 -2.84 -9.05 16.71
CA GLY A 144 -2.00 -9.42 17.84
C GLY A 144 -0.63 -8.76 17.91
N TYR A 145 0.25 -9.39 18.68
CA TYR A 145 1.62 -8.95 18.92
C TYR A 145 2.59 -10.10 18.70
N VAL A 146 3.77 -9.77 18.20
CA VAL A 146 4.85 -10.74 17.95
C VAL A 146 6.19 -10.12 18.31
N ASP A 147 7.05 -10.92 18.94
CA ASP A 147 8.41 -10.51 19.22
C ASP A 147 9.28 -10.72 17.98
N THR A 148 10.11 -9.73 17.67
CA THR A 148 11.03 -9.74 16.54
C THR A 148 12.43 -9.41 17.01
N LEU A 149 13.43 -9.87 16.28
CA LEU A 149 14.82 -9.52 16.50
C LEU A 149 15.15 -8.19 15.81
N VAL A 150 16.03 -7.40 16.41
CA VAL A 150 16.56 -6.18 15.79
C VAL A 150 17.87 -6.50 15.07
N SER A 151 18.00 -6.08 13.81
CA SER A 151 19.23 -6.27 13.04
C SER A 151 20.34 -5.29 13.48
N LYS A 152 21.58 -5.61 13.11
CA LYS A 152 22.66 -4.62 13.01
C LYS A 152 22.36 -3.66 11.83
N PRO A 153 23.02 -2.50 11.76
CA PRO A 153 22.84 -1.59 10.64
C PRO A 153 23.31 -2.25 9.33
N ILE A 154 22.47 -2.13 8.30
CA ILE A 154 22.64 -2.69 6.95
C ILE A 154 22.20 -1.67 5.90
N GLY A 155 22.47 -1.98 4.63
CA GLY A 155 21.86 -1.32 3.47
C GLY A 155 20.55 -2.01 3.11
N VAL A 156 19.48 -1.24 2.93
CA VAL A 156 18.19 -1.70 2.44
C VAL A 156 17.86 -0.93 1.18
N TYR A 157 17.58 -1.63 0.08
CA TYR A 157 17.26 -1.02 -1.20
C TYR A 157 15.95 -1.57 -1.72
N ILE A 158 15.15 -0.73 -2.36
CA ILE A 158 13.85 -1.07 -2.94
C ILE A 158 13.74 -0.58 -4.39
N ALA A 159 12.88 -1.25 -5.16
CA ALA A 159 12.36 -0.78 -6.44
C ALA A 159 10.95 -1.35 -6.63
N GLY A 160 10.13 -0.74 -7.50
CA GLY A 160 8.83 -1.31 -7.83
C GLY A 160 8.93 -2.65 -8.57
N LEU A 161 7.80 -3.33 -8.74
CA LEU A 161 7.77 -4.62 -9.46
C LEU A 161 8.24 -4.51 -10.92
N GLY A 162 8.11 -3.33 -11.55
CA GLY A 162 8.54 -3.09 -12.93
C GLY A 162 10.06 -3.21 -13.15
N SER A 163 10.86 -3.23 -12.08
CA SER A 163 12.31 -3.47 -12.15
C SER A 163 12.69 -4.96 -12.18
N ILE A 164 11.71 -5.86 -12.18
CA ILE A 164 11.93 -7.30 -12.33
C ILE A 164 11.70 -7.66 -13.80
N ASP A 165 12.69 -8.26 -14.44
CA ASP A 165 12.54 -8.77 -15.81
C ASP A 165 11.51 -9.90 -15.85
N GLU A 166 10.46 -9.74 -16.66
CA GLU A 166 9.35 -10.69 -16.73
C GLU A 166 9.78 -12.08 -17.27
N GLN A 167 10.85 -12.16 -18.06
CA GLN A 167 11.29 -13.40 -18.69
C GLN A 167 12.26 -14.18 -17.79
N THR A 168 13.19 -13.48 -17.15
CA THR A 168 14.24 -14.11 -16.34
C THR A 168 13.91 -14.10 -14.85
N GLY A 169 13.06 -13.18 -14.39
CA GLY A 169 12.79 -12.94 -12.97
C GLY A 169 13.93 -12.22 -12.25
N ASP A 170 14.84 -11.59 -12.99
CA ASP A 170 16.01 -10.89 -12.42
C ASP A 170 15.62 -9.47 -12.03
N LEU A 171 16.00 -9.05 -10.83
CA LEU A 171 15.85 -7.68 -10.38
C LEU A 171 16.97 -6.79 -10.95
N SER A 172 16.60 -5.67 -11.57
CA SER A 172 17.52 -4.58 -11.94
C SER A 172 17.97 -3.84 -10.68
N LEU A 173 19.28 -3.90 -10.38
CA LEU A 173 19.85 -3.18 -9.23
C LEU A 173 20.09 -1.70 -9.51
N ASP A 174 20.15 -1.32 -10.78
CA ASP A 174 20.39 0.07 -11.20
C ASP A 174 19.18 0.96 -10.92
N ASP A 175 17.99 0.37 -10.82
CA ASP A 175 16.74 1.08 -10.53
C ASP A 175 16.46 1.22 -9.03
N MET A 176 17.30 0.61 -8.18
CA MET A 176 17.03 0.56 -6.75
C MET A 176 17.59 1.75 -5.99
N VAL A 177 16.77 2.31 -5.11
CA VAL A 177 17.16 3.33 -4.14
C VAL A 177 16.95 2.83 -2.72
N GLY A 178 17.55 3.47 -1.72
CA GLY A 178 17.52 2.89 -0.39
C GLY A 178 17.99 3.75 0.77
N LEU A 179 18.08 3.08 1.92
CA LEU A 179 18.63 3.61 3.15
C LEU A 179 19.75 2.68 3.62
N SER A 180 20.95 3.22 3.82
CA SER A 180 22.06 2.52 4.48
C SER A 180 22.21 2.93 5.94
N ASN A 181 23.02 2.18 6.68
CA ASN A 181 23.10 2.31 8.14
C ASN A 181 21.72 2.18 8.83
N PHE A 182 20.89 1.29 8.30
CA PHE A 182 19.50 1.11 8.70
C PHE A 182 19.34 -0.19 9.48
N ALA A 183 18.71 -0.15 10.67
CA ALA A 183 18.39 -1.35 11.44
C ALA A 183 16.93 -1.75 11.18
N VAL A 184 16.68 -3.03 10.94
CA VAL A 184 15.36 -3.58 10.62
C VAL A 184 14.87 -4.52 11.71
N LEU A 185 13.60 -4.86 11.65
CA LEU A 185 13.01 -5.93 12.45
C LEU A 185 12.96 -7.21 11.63
N ALA A 186 13.26 -8.33 12.26
CA ALA A 186 13.31 -9.61 11.59
C ALA A 186 12.62 -10.69 12.44
N GLY A 187 11.71 -11.43 11.80
CA GLY A 187 10.96 -12.51 12.41
C GLY A 187 11.86 -13.65 12.89
N GLU A 188 11.42 -14.30 13.96
CA GLU A 188 11.94 -15.60 14.37
C GLU A 188 11.28 -16.73 13.58
N PRO A 189 11.89 -17.92 13.50
CA PRO A 189 11.24 -19.06 12.87
C PRO A 189 9.83 -19.23 13.47
N PRO A 190 8.77 -19.17 12.65
CA PRO A 190 7.41 -19.31 13.16
C PRO A 190 7.25 -20.70 13.81
N ALA A 191 6.34 -20.81 14.78
CA ALA A 191 6.01 -22.11 15.33
C ALA A 191 5.45 -23.02 14.23
N GLN A 192 5.46 -24.33 14.48
CA GLN A 192 4.85 -25.27 13.55
C GLN A 192 3.38 -24.87 13.32
N ASP A 193 3.00 -24.69 12.05
CA ASP A 193 1.67 -24.29 11.59
C ASP A 193 1.28 -22.81 11.82
N GLU A 194 2.18 -21.98 12.35
CA GLU A 194 2.01 -20.51 12.35
C GLU A 194 2.58 -19.90 11.07
N PRO A 195 1.94 -18.85 10.51
CA PRO A 195 2.49 -18.18 9.34
C PRO A 195 3.71 -17.34 9.72
N ASP A 196 4.60 -17.17 8.73
CA ASP A 196 5.71 -16.24 8.86
C ASP A 196 5.21 -14.78 8.82
N LEU A 197 6.04 -13.87 9.34
CA LEU A 197 5.76 -12.45 9.22
C LEU A 197 5.85 -11.99 7.76
N PRO A 198 5.02 -11.02 7.37
CA PRO A 198 5.15 -10.37 6.07
C PRO A 198 6.47 -9.61 5.95
N THR A 199 6.92 -9.40 4.71
CA THR A 199 7.91 -8.37 4.40
C THR A 199 7.19 -7.04 4.22
N VAL A 200 7.56 -6.04 5.02
CA VAL A 200 6.95 -4.72 4.99
C VAL A 200 8.02 -3.65 4.87
N ILE A 201 7.86 -2.79 3.87
CA ILE A 201 8.68 -1.62 3.58
C ILE A 201 8.02 -0.42 4.24
N GLY A 202 8.54 -0.02 5.40
CA GLY A 202 7.88 0.95 6.25
C GLY A 202 8.05 2.42 5.86
N CYS A 203 7.30 3.26 6.58
CA CYS A 203 7.27 4.72 6.56
C CYS A 203 8.64 5.41 6.49
N PRO A 204 9.75 4.95 7.12
CA PRO A 204 11.05 5.57 6.91
C PRO A 204 11.47 5.65 5.43
N MET A 205 11.09 4.65 4.62
CA MET A 205 11.35 4.68 3.18
C MET A 205 10.42 5.69 2.49
N ALA A 206 9.13 5.66 2.81
CA ALA A 206 8.15 6.62 2.28
C ALA A 206 8.46 8.08 2.62
N ALA A 207 8.99 8.36 3.82
CA ALA A 207 9.39 9.70 4.23
C ALA A 207 10.75 10.13 3.66
N SER A 208 11.46 9.25 2.96
CA SER A 208 12.78 9.57 2.37
C SER A 208 12.74 9.83 0.87
N TRP A 209 11.66 9.42 0.19
CA TRP A 209 11.56 9.42 -1.27
C TRP A 209 10.18 9.91 -1.73
N SER A 210 10.09 10.36 -2.97
CA SER A 210 8.81 10.50 -3.66
C SER A 210 8.49 9.18 -4.35
N VAL A 211 7.25 8.72 -4.23
CA VAL A 211 6.81 7.44 -4.80
C VAL A 211 5.59 7.66 -5.67
N THR A 212 5.67 7.28 -6.94
CA THR A 212 4.50 7.25 -7.82
C THR A 212 3.79 5.91 -7.66
N ILE A 213 2.46 5.95 -7.66
CA ILE A 213 1.59 4.77 -7.69
C ILE A 213 0.67 4.98 -8.88
N ASP A 214 1.05 4.36 -9.99
CA ASP A 214 0.31 4.41 -11.25
C ASP A 214 -0.69 3.25 -11.29
N MET A 215 -1.96 3.60 -11.14
CA MET A 215 -3.09 2.70 -11.13
C MET A 215 -3.53 2.29 -12.54
N ASP A 216 -3.06 2.98 -13.58
CA ASP A 216 -3.33 2.65 -14.98
C ASP A 216 -2.41 1.55 -15.50
N THR A 217 -1.26 1.35 -14.86
CA THR A 217 -0.33 0.27 -15.19
C THR A 217 -0.29 -0.78 -14.08
N GLN A 218 -0.85 -1.96 -14.32
CA GLN A 218 -0.74 -3.10 -13.40
C GLN A 218 0.47 -3.97 -13.75
N ILE A 219 1.33 -4.25 -12.77
CA ILE A 219 2.49 -5.12 -12.92
C ILE A 219 2.24 -6.44 -12.19
N SER A 220 2.57 -7.56 -12.83
CA SER A 220 2.48 -8.89 -12.23
C SER A 220 3.80 -9.64 -12.35
N VAL A 221 4.27 -10.23 -11.26
CA VAL A 221 5.50 -11.03 -11.22
C VAL A 221 5.29 -12.33 -10.47
N GLU A 222 5.96 -13.40 -10.89
CA GLU A 222 6.01 -14.66 -10.14
C GLU A 222 7.35 -14.78 -9.41
N LYS A 223 7.33 -14.92 -8.08
CA LYS A 223 8.53 -15.16 -7.26
C LYS A 223 8.28 -16.27 -6.27
N ASN A 224 9.11 -17.32 -6.30
CA ASN A 224 9.02 -18.49 -5.43
C ASN A 224 7.61 -19.14 -5.48
N SER A 225 7.07 -19.33 -6.69
CA SER A 225 5.72 -19.87 -6.93
C SER A 225 4.57 -19.04 -6.35
N ARG A 226 4.83 -17.76 -6.03
CA ARG A 226 3.81 -16.80 -5.61
C ARG A 226 3.70 -15.70 -6.66
N SER A 227 2.48 -15.44 -7.09
CA SER A 227 2.16 -14.28 -7.93
C SER A 227 1.99 -13.05 -7.03
N TYR A 228 2.62 -11.95 -7.42
CA TYR A 228 2.42 -10.63 -6.87
C TYR A 228 1.84 -9.76 -7.99
N SER A 229 0.80 -9.01 -7.70
CA SER A 229 0.15 -8.14 -8.68
C SER A 229 -0.34 -6.88 -8.00
N GLY A 230 0.02 -5.73 -8.55
CA GLY A 230 -0.30 -4.42 -7.99
C GLY A 230 -0.05 -3.29 -8.99
N PRO A 231 -0.35 -2.05 -8.62
CA PRO A 231 -0.02 -0.89 -9.45
C PRO A 231 1.49 -0.77 -9.67
N LYS A 232 1.87 -0.12 -10.76
CA LYS A 232 3.25 0.22 -11.01
C LYS A 232 3.70 1.24 -9.96
N LEU A 233 4.83 0.93 -9.34
CA LEU A 233 5.47 1.76 -8.33
C LEU A 233 6.82 2.22 -8.86
N GLU A 234 7.11 3.52 -8.82
CA GLU A 234 8.44 4.07 -9.10
C GLU A 234 8.88 4.97 -7.95
N VAL A 235 10.17 4.97 -7.65
CA VAL A 235 10.75 5.68 -6.50
C VAL A 235 11.75 6.70 -6.99
N PHE A 236 11.57 7.96 -6.59
CA PHE A 236 12.32 9.11 -7.08
C PHE A 236 12.94 9.91 -5.94
N ASP A 237 14.04 10.60 -6.24
CA ASP A 237 14.54 11.64 -5.34
C ASP A 237 13.56 12.82 -5.28
N TYR A 238 13.68 13.62 -4.22
CA TYR A 238 12.90 14.84 -4.09
C TYR A 238 13.17 15.77 -5.26
N TYR A 239 12.09 16.28 -5.86
CA TYR A 239 12.13 17.20 -6.98
C TYR A 239 12.77 16.63 -8.26
N ASP A 240 12.80 15.30 -8.40
CA ASP A 240 13.11 14.69 -9.70
C ASP A 240 12.11 15.19 -10.75
N SER A 241 12.62 15.62 -11.90
CA SER A 241 11.80 16.14 -13.00
C SER A 241 10.95 15.08 -13.68
N GLU A 242 11.22 13.79 -13.43
CA GLU A 242 10.43 12.67 -13.93
C GLU A 242 9.18 12.39 -13.08
N ILE A 243 9.07 12.98 -11.88
CA ILE A 243 7.86 12.88 -11.06
C ILE A 243 6.72 13.61 -11.78
N PRO A 244 5.58 12.94 -12.03
CA PRO A 244 4.43 13.60 -12.65
C PRO A 244 3.84 14.65 -11.71
N GLU A 245 3.47 15.81 -12.26
CA GLU A 245 2.80 16.87 -11.51
C GLU A 245 1.28 16.65 -11.56
N TYR A 246 0.65 16.48 -10.40
CA TYR A 246 -0.80 16.37 -10.28
C TYR A 246 -1.43 17.64 -9.68
N PRO A 247 -2.64 18.03 -10.13
CA PRO A 247 -3.21 19.33 -9.81
C PRO A 247 -3.80 19.47 -8.41
N ASN A 248 -3.96 18.36 -7.67
CA ASN A 248 -4.51 18.36 -6.32
C ASN A 248 -3.57 17.66 -5.36
N SER A 249 -3.61 18.09 -4.10
CA SER A 249 -2.71 17.59 -3.07
C SER A 249 -3.39 17.47 -1.71
N ILE A 250 -3.31 16.31 -1.08
CA ILE A 250 -3.69 16.11 0.32
C ILE A 250 -2.42 16.38 1.16
N PRO A 251 -2.38 17.46 1.96
CA PRO A 251 -1.28 17.65 2.89
C PRO A 251 -1.32 16.56 3.97
N LEU A 252 -0.17 15.98 4.26
CA LEU A 252 0.02 15.03 5.34
C LEU A 252 0.88 15.64 6.44
N GLU A 253 0.79 15.06 7.63
CA GLU A 253 1.59 15.45 8.79
C GLU A 253 2.38 14.25 9.31
N LEU A 254 3.68 14.44 9.54
CA LEU A 254 4.45 13.50 10.34
C LEU A 254 4.16 13.71 11.83
N ARG A 255 3.55 12.71 12.46
CA ARG A 255 3.15 12.80 13.86
C ARG A 255 3.77 11.71 14.74
N PRO A 256 4.34 12.07 15.91
CA PRO A 256 4.45 13.44 16.44
C PRO A 256 5.38 14.35 15.63
N LEU A 257 5.13 15.65 15.71
CA LEU A 257 5.92 16.70 15.05
C LEU A 257 7.38 16.73 15.53
N GLY A 258 8.23 17.34 14.69
CA GLY A 258 9.66 17.51 14.98
C GLY A 258 10.49 16.30 14.63
N ALA A 259 10.05 15.51 13.65
CA ALA A 259 10.86 14.48 13.02
C ALA A 259 12.17 15.10 12.51
N ALA A 260 13.30 14.66 13.06
CA ALA A 260 14.60 15.27 12.75
C ALA A 260 15.44 14.40 11.80
N MET A 261 15.30 13.07 11.93
CA MET A 261 16.13 12.10 11.24
C MET A 261 15.50 10.71 11.28
N ILE A 262 16.00 9.81 10.44
CA ILE A 262 15.77 8.38 10.56
C ILE A 262 16.97 7.77 11.25
N SER A 263 16.77 7.12 12.38
CA SER A 263 17.86 6.50 13.14
C SER A 263 17.36 5.40 14.06
N TYR A 264 18.27 4.50 14.42
CA TYR A 264 18.04 3.48 15.45
C TYR A 264 18.54 3.96 16.81
N THR A 265 18.01 3.38 17.89
CA THR A 265 18.49 3.65 19.25
C THR A 265 19.52 2.59 19.64
N PRO A 266 20.78 2.95 19.93
CA PRO A 266 21.78 1.98 20.38
C PRO A 266 21.48 1.46 21.79
N SER A 267 21.94 0.25 22.10
CA SER A 267 21.98 -0.23 23.49
C SER A 267 22.92 0.62 24.32
N LEU A 268 22.48 1.04 25.51
CA LEU A 268 23.31 1.74 26.50
C LEU A 268 23.77 0.76 27.58
N ASP A 269 24.46 -0.32 27.21
CA ASP A 269 25.12 -1.17 28.21
C ASP A 269 26.41 -0.50 28.67
N GLY A 270 26.25 0.39 29.66
CA GLY A 270 27.21 1.43 30.08
C GLY A 270 28.56 0.97 30.63
N LEU A 271 28.90 -0.31 30.55
CA LEU A 271 30.22 -0.84 30.95
C LEU A 271 30.87 -1.75 29.89
N GLY A 272 30.12 -2.21 28.88
CA GLY A 272 30.58 -3.19 27.89
C GLY A 272 31.02 -2.60 26.55
N GLY A 273 30.60 -1.37 26.22
CA GLY A 273 30.91 -0.73 24.94
C GLY A 273 30.16 -1.33 23.75
N ASP A 274 29.08 -2.09 23.98
CA ASP A 274 28.20 -2.59 22.92
C ASP A 274 27.18 -1.52 22.53
N PHE A 275 27.34 -0.95 21.34
CA PHE A 275 26.46 0.06 20.74
C PHE A 275 25.54 -0.53 19.67
N SER A 276 25.28 -1.84 19.73
CA SER A 276 24.35 -2.52 18.83
C SER A 276 22.96 -1.88 18.89
N PRO A 277 22.20 -1.86 17.77
CA PRO A 277 20.82 -1.39 17.77
C PRO A 277 19.96 -2.11 18.82
N SER A 278 19.29 -1.34 19.66
CA SER A 278 18.29 -1.81 20.62
C SER A 278 16.86 -1.60 20.14
N SER A 279 16.69 -0.71 19.15
CA SER A 279 15.48 -0.50 18.37
C SER A 279 15.84 -0.58 16.89
N PRO A 280 14.87 -0.81 15.99
CA PRO A 280 15.11 -0.62 14.58
C PRO A 280 15.22 0.87 14.26
N SER A 281 15.57 1.16 13.02
CA SER A 281 15.53 2.52 12.46
C SER A 281 14.08 2.95 12.27
N VAL A 282 13.78 4.14 12.77
CA VAL A 282 12.44 4.76 12.73
C VAL A 282 12.62 6.25 12.44
N ILE A 283 11.55 6.92 12.01
CA ILE A 283 11.55 8.39 11.98
C ILE A 283 11.52 8.89 13.42
N GLN A 284 12.61 9.50 13.89
CA GLN A 284 12.73 9.99 15.26
C GLN A 284 12.20 11.42 15.38
N GLY A 285 11.07 11.55 16.09
CA GLY A 285 10.55 12.84 16.56
C GLY A 285 11.01 13.19 17.98
N MET A 286 10.48 14.29 18.51
CA MET A 286 10.86 14.78 19.86
C MET A 286 10.47 13.84 21.02
N SER A 287 9.43 13.02 20.85
CA SER A 287 8.86 12.21 21.93
C SER A 287 8.59 10.75 21.57
N SER A 288 8.43 10.42 20.29
CA SER A 288 8.22 9.06 19.81
C SER A 288 8.51 8.97 18.31
N GLN A 289 8.28 7.77 17.78
CA GLN A 289 8.27 7.48 16.35
C GLN A 289 7.16 8.24 15.63
N SER A 290 7.45 8.73 14.43
CA SER A 290 6.49 9.45 13.59
C SER A 290 5.93 8.58 12.45
N LEU A 291 4.65 8.78 12.13
CA LEU A 291 3.92 8.20 10.99
C LEU A 291 3.20 9.31 10.22
N MET A 292 2.65 9.00 9.04
CA MET A 292 1.93 9.95 8.19
C MET A 292 0.44 9.99 8.51
N PHE A 293 -0.09 11.20 8.72
CA PHE A 293 -1.50 11.43 9.06
C PHE A 293 -2.14 12.42 8.10
N VAL A 294 -3.41 12.20 7.78
CA VAL A 294 -4.24 13.17 7.07
C VAL A 294 -4.69 14.24 8.06
N SER A 295 -4.48 15.52 7.73
CA SER A 295 -4.74 16.64 8.65
C SER A 295 -6.20 16.74 9.11
N ALA A 296 -7.16 16.35 8.27
CA ALA A 296 -8.57 16.34 8.62
C ALA A 296 -9.37 15.33 7.78
N VAL A 297 -10.31 14.66 8.42
CA VAL A 297 -11.32 13.82 7.76
C VAL A 297 -12.69 14.13 8.35
N ASP A 298 -13.65 14.37 7.47
CA ASP A 298 -15.06 14.57 7.80
C ASP A 298 -15.89 13.37 7.35
N MET A 299 -16.72 12.84 8.24
CA MET A 299 -17.59 11.69 7.92
C MET A 299 -19.04 11.97 8.30
N GLU A 300 -19.96 11.40 7.52
CA GLU A 300 -21.41 11.51 7.73
C GLU A 300 -22.11 10.15 7.50
N ASN A 301 -23.12 9.87 8.33
CA ASN A 301 -24.00 8.71 8.18
C ASN A 301 -25.38 8.97 8.80
N ASN A 302 -26.44 8.87 8.00
CA ASN A 302 -27.83 9.12 8.40
C ASN A 302 -28.03 10.46 9.14
N GLY A 303 -27.32 11.50 8.71
CA GLY A 303 -27.30 12.83 9.33
C GLY A 303 -26.50 12.93 10.65
N ASN A 304 -25.87 11.84 11.11
CA ASN A 304 -24.88 11.89 12.18
C ASN A 304 -23.50 12.26 11.63
N LEU A 305 -22.72 13.02 12.40
CA LEU A 305 -21.53 13.71 11.89
C LEU A 305 -20.30 13.46 12.77
N ALA A 306 -19.17 13.17 12.14
CA ALA A 306 -17.86 13.08 12.77
C ALA A 306 -16.86 14.00 12.07
N TYR A 307 -16.99 15.31 12.30
CA TYR A 307 -16.15 16.33 11.67
C TYR A 307 -14.80 16.56 12.34
N ASP A 308 -13.84 17.01 11.55
CA ASP A 308 -12.51 17.49 11.93
C ASP A 308 -11.80 16.46 12.81
N LYS A 309 -11.61 15.27 12.25
CA LYS A 309 -10.82 14.20 12.86
C LYS A 309 -9.43 14.21 12.24
N ASP A 310 -8.42 14.41 13.08
CA ASP A 310 -7.02 14.66 12.69
C ASP A 310 -6.10 13.46 12.99
N ARG A 311 -6.64 12.39 13.58
CA ARG A 311 -5.90 11.18 13.94
C ARG A 311 -6.17 10.03 12.98
N PHE A 312 -6.33 10.36 11.70
CA PHE A 312 -6.43 9.39 10.62
C PHE A 312 -5.06 9.15 10.02
N MET A 313 -4.54 7.94 10.22
CA MET A 313 -3.28 7.54 9.62
C MET A 313 -3.48 7.25 8.13
N PHE A 314 -2.59 7.73 7.27
CA PHE A 314 -2.56 7.30 5.88
C PHE A 314 -1.71 6.04 5.78
N ASP A 315 -2.31 4.95 5.31
CA ASP A 315 -1.70 3.62 5.35
C ASP A 315 -1.86 2.93 3.98
N THR A 316 -0.77 2.93 3.21
CA THR A 316 -0.71 2.22 1.92
C THR A 316 -0.66 0.70 2.06
N GLY A 317 -0.37 0.18 3.26
CA GLY A 317 -0.59 -1.22 3.56
C GLY A 317 -2.09 -1.52 3.60
N ALA A 318 -2.91 -0.59 4.10
CA ALA A 318 -4.30 -0.86 4.46
C ALA A 318 -5.21 -0.87 3.25
N GLN A 319 -5.75 -2.03 2.89
CA GLN A 319 -6.71 -2.12 1.78
C GLN A 319 -8.15 -1.82 2.18
N ALA A 320 -8.43 -1.47 3.43
CA ALA A 320 -9.75 -1.00 3.81
C ALA A 320 -9.59 0.16 4.78
N THR A 321 -10.47 1.15 4.64
CA THR A 321 -10.56 2.27 5.56
C THR A 321 -11.15 1.76 6.88
N ILE A 322 -10.46 2.06 7.97
CA ILE A 322 -10.83 1.67 9.32
C ILE A 322 -11.27 2.91 10.10
N VAL A 323 -12.33 2.79 10.88
CA VAL A 323 -12.78 3.82 11.83
C VAL A 323 -12.75 3.27 13.26
N GLY A 324 -12.18 4.05 14.18
CA GLY A 324 -12.17 3.71 15.59
C GLY A 324 -13.57 3.76 16.20
N ASN A 325 -13.75 3.10 17.34
CA ASN A 325 -15.05 3.02 18.02
C ASN A 325 -15.62 4.41 18.39
N ARG A 326 -14.74 5.39 18.65
CA ARG A 326 -15.14 6.78 18.93
C ARG A 326 -15.80 7.46 17.72
N VAL A 327 -15.28 7.20 16.52
CA VAL A 327 -15.85 7.74 15.27
C VAL A 327 -17.13 6.98 14.94
N ALA A 328 -17.11 5.65 15.02
CA ALA A 328 -18.29 4.81 14.81
C ALA A 328 -19.48 5.22 15.70
N ALA A 329 -19.23 5.48 16.99
CA ALA A 329 -20.27 5.95 17.92
C ALA A 329 -20.84 7.33 17.55
N ARG A 330 -20.02 8.23 16.96
CA ARG A 330 -20.50 9.54 16.47
C ARG A 330 -21.34 9.41 15.22
N LEU A 331 -21.03 8.44 14.36
CA LEU A 331 -21.77 8.13 13.13
C LEU A 331 -23.03 7.28 13.39
N GLY A 332 -23.26 6.86 14.64
CA GLY A 332 -24.41 6.04 15.01
C GLY A 332 -24.34 4.60 14.48
N LEU A 333 -23.15 4.08 14.22
CA LEU A 333 -22.97 2.71 13.74
C LEU A 333 -23.23 1.72 14.89
N ASP A 334 -23.93 0.63 14.59
CA ASP A 334 -24.24 -0.44 15.55
C ASP A 334 -23.43 -1.70 15.20
N PRO A 335 -22.33 -2.00 15.92
CA PRO A 335 -21.50 -3.19 15.69
C PRO A 335 -22.26 -4.53 15.74
N MET A 336 -23.48 -4.56 16.31
CA MET A 336 -24.32 -5.76 16.34
C MET A 336 -25.14 -5.97 15.08
N ASN A 337 -25.25 -4.95 14.21
CA ASN A 337 -25.98 -4.99 12.96
C ASN A 337 -25.13 -4.37 11.81
N PRO A 338 -23.98 -4.98 11.45
CA PRO A 338 -23.15 -4.48 10.36
C PRO A 338 -23.75 -4.80 8.98
N ASP A 339 -23.35 -4.03 7.96
CA ASP A 339 -23.74 -4.27 6.56
C ASP A 339 -22.95 -5.45 5.96
N PHE A 340 -21.70 -5.60 6.39
CA PHE A 340 -20.83 -6.71 5.99
C PHE A 340 -19.87 -7.12 7.11
N GLU A 341 -19.28 -8.31 6.98
CA GLU A 341 -18.18 -8.79 7.81
C GLU A 341 -16.92 -8.86 6.95
N LEU A 342 -15.80 -8.38 7.50
CA LEU A 342 -14.48 -8.46 6.89
C LEU A 342 -13.60 -9.42 7.68
N TYR A 343 -13.08 -10.44 7.00
CA TYR A 343 -12.21 -11.45 7.59
C TYR A 343 -10.77 -11.06 7.32
N ALA A 344 -10.07 -10.55 8.34
CA ALA A 344 -8.68 -10.10 8.24
C ALA A 344 -7.76 -11.10 8.94
N SER A 345 -6.66 -11.49 8.29
CA SER A 345 -5.54 -12.15 8.95
C SER A 345 -4.57 -11.11 9.45
N GLY A 346 -4.16 -11.17 10.72
CA GLY A 346 -3.06 -10.34 11.22
C GLY A 346 -1.75 -11.11 11.35
N VAL A 347 -0.75 -10.44 11.94
CA VAL A 347 0.66 -10.87 11.96
C VAL A 347 0.92 -12.23 12.63
N THR A 348 0.03 -12.69 13.50
CA THR A 348 0.11 -14.01 14.17
C THR A 348 -0.55 -15.13 13.37
N GLY A 349 -1.20 -14.82 12.23
CA GLY A 349 -2.02 -15.75 11.47
C GLY A 349 -3.45 -15.91 11.95
N ASP A 350 -3.79 -15.30 13.08
CA ASP A 350 -5.15 -15.29 13.58
C ASP A 350 -6.05 -14.53 12.60
N VAL A 351 -7.16 -15.17 12.24
CA VAL A 351 -8.22 -14.54 11.45
C VAL A 351 -9.21 -13.92 12.41
N ILE A 352 -9.32 -12.60 12.33
CA ILE A 352 -10.33 -11.83 13.06
C ILE A 352 -11.45 -11.42 12.11
N MET A 353 -12.67 -11.39 12.65
CA MET A 353 -13.85 -10.92 11.94
C MET A 353 -14.17 -9.52 12.43
N LEU A 354 -14.24 -8.56 11.51
CA LEU A 354 -14.49 -7.16 11.81
C LEU A 354 -15.83 -6.71 11.22
N PRO A 355 -16.63 -5.95 11.98
CA PRO A 355 -17.88 -5.39 11.49
C PRO A 355 -17.62 -4.26 10.49
N GLY A 356 -18.24 -4.34 9.33
CA GLY A 356 -18.16 -3.37 8.25
C GLY A 356 -19.50 -2.67 7.99
N PHE A 357 -19.42 -1.40 7.59
CA PHE A 357 -20.57 -0.54 7.34
C PHE A 357 -20.38 0.23 6.04
N VAL A 358 -21.48 0.58 5.39
CA VAL A 358 -21.48 1.55 4.28
C VAL A 358 -22.00 2.87 4.85
N ILE A 359 -21.15 3.89 4.93
CA ILE A 359 -21.52 5.22 5.43
C ILE A 359 -21.82 6.19 4.28
N ASP A 360 -22.66 7.18 4.55
CA ASP A 360 -23.14 8.10 3.50
C ASP A 360 -22.01 8.88 2.83
N LYS A 361 -21.05 9.41 3.61
CA LYS A 361 -20.00 10.28 3.07
C LYS A 361 -18.69 10.24 3.85
N ILE A 362 -17.57 10.27 3.13
CA ILE A 362 -16.25 10.69 3.63
C ILE A 362 -15.78 11.89 2.82
N THR A 363 -15.18 12.88 3.48
CA THR A 363 -14.55 14.04 2.84
C THR A 363 -13.16 14.24 3.38
N ILE A 364 -12.19 14.37 2.48
CA ILE A 364 -10.79 14.66 2.79
C ILE A 364 -10.45 16.01 2.15
N PRO A 365 -10.19 17.06 2.96
CA PRO A 365 -9.76 18.34 2.43
C PRO A 365 -8.44 18.21 1.68
N ALA A 366 -8.39 18.78 0.49
CA ALA A 366 -7.20 18.82 -0.34
C ALA A 366 -7.05 20.22 -0.98
N LEU A 367 -5.81 20.56 -1.31
CA LEU A 367 -5.47 21.71 -2.15
C LEU A 367 -5.91 21.42 -3.59
N GLY A 368 -6.48 22.41 -4.27
CA GLY A 368 -7.13 22.21 -5.57
C GLY A 368 -8.61 21.93 -5.39
N ASN A 369 -8.98 20.67 -5.16
CA ASN A 369 -10.36 20.24 -4.92
C ASN A 369 -10.44 19.26 -3.76
N TRP A 370 -11.55 19.30 -3.03
CA TRP A 370 -11.82 18.32 -1.98
C TRP A 370 -12.08 16.95 -2.59
N LEU A 371 -11.55 15.92 -1.93
CA LEU A 371 -11.79 14.54 -2.29
C LEU A 371 -13.01 14.04 -1.50
N GLU A 372 -14.08 13.72 -2.22
CA GLU A 372 -15.36 13.32 -1.65
C GLU A 372 -15.71 11.88 -2.04
N PHE A 373 -16.21 11.12 -1.09
CA PHE A 373 -16.67 9.75 -1.30
C PHE A 373 -18.10 9.61 -0.78
N LYS A 374 -18.96 8.93 -1.53
CA LYS A 374 -20.31 8.54 -1.09
C LYS A 374 -20.43 7.04 -0.95
N ASN A 375 -21.38 6.57 -0.12
CA ASN A 375 -21.68 5.15 0.06
C ASN A 375 -20.41 4.34 0.37
N VAL A 376 -19.66 4.79 1.35
CA VAL A 376 -18.27 4.40 1.58
C VAL A 376 -18.19 3.20 2.51
N PRO A 377 -17.61 2.06 2.08
CA PRO A 377 -17.37 0.94 2.98
C PRO A 377 -16.24 1.28 3.95
N VAL A 378 -16.52 1.10 5.25
CA VAL A 378 -15.57 1.26 6.35
C VAL A 378 -15.66 0.07 7.30
N VAL A 379 -14.54 -0.23 7.97
CA VAL A 379 -14.46 -1.28 8.99
C VAL A 379 -14.32 -0.65 10.37
N VAL A 380 -15.05 -1.13 11.37
CA VAL A 380 -14.93 -0.60 12.74
C VAL A 380 -13.92 -1.41 13.54
N HIS A 381 -12.80 -0.78 13.92
CA HIS A 381 -11.79 -1.39 14.77
C HIS A 381 -10.95 -0.32 15.49
N ASP A 382 -10.67 -0.53 16.78
CA ASP A 382 -9.78 0.36 17.54
C ASP A 382 -8.32 0.01 17.30
N VAL A 383 -7.60 0.93 16.66
CA VAL A 383 -6.18 0.78 16.38
C VAL A 383 -5.37 1.61 17.39
N PRO A 384 -4.37 1.05 18.07
CA PRO A 384 -3.52 1.82 18.98
C PRO A 384 -2.71 2.90 18.24
N SER A 385 -2.59 4.09 18.84
CA SER A 385 -1.82 5.21 18.27
C SER A 385 -0.38 5.24 18.80
N PRO A 386 0.64 5.58 17.98
CA PRO A 386 2.00 5.83 18.47
C PRO A 386 2.07 7.03 19.43
N GLU A 387 1.09 7.94 19.37
CA GLU A 387 0.95 9.07 20.30
C GLU A 387 0.31 8.68 21.65
N GLY A 388 -0.08 7.42 21.80
CA GLY A 388 -0.86 6.89 22.92
C GLY A 388 -2.38 6.98 22.69
N GLY A 389 -3.12 6.07 23.33
CA GLY A 389 -4.55 5.90 23.10
C GLY A 389 -4.83 5.16 21.79
N THR A 390 -5.95 5.48 21.13
CA THR A 390 -6.35 4.92 19.84
C THR A 390 -6.39 5.99 18.75
N LEU A 391 -6.20 5.56 17.50
CA LEU A 391 -6.42 6.37 16.31
C LEU A 391 -7.91 6.70 16.14
N ASP A 392 -8.20 7.77 15.40
CA ASP A 392 -9.56 7.98 14.90
C ASP A 392 -9.90 7.01 13.77
N GLY A 393 -8.88 6.61 13.02
CA GLY A 393 -8.98 5.56 12.03
C GLY A 393 -7.74 5.49 11.14
N ILE A 394 -7.90 4.73 10.06
CA ILE A 394 -6.91 4.55 9.01
C ILE A 394 -7.59 4.84 7.68
N ILE A 395 -6.99 5.70 6.87
CA ILE A 395 -7.37 5.89 5.47
C ILE A 395 -6.58 4.87 4.66
N GLY A 396 -7.29 3.89 4.11
CA GLY A 396 -6.72 2.82 3.31
C GLY A 396 -6.75 3.10 1.81
N THR A 397 -6.10 2.23 1.04
CA THR A 397 -6.00 2.29 -0.43
C THR A 397 -7.33 2.08 -1.14
N ASN A 398 -8.38 1.61 -0.45
CA ASN A 398 -9.69 1.40 -1.07
C ASN A 398 -10.36 2.70 -1.57
N LEU A 399 -9.99 3.83 -0.98
CA LEU A 399 -10.45 5.14 -1.40
C LEU A 399 -9.66 5.70 -2.59
N PHE A 400 -8.58 5.03 -3.01
CA PHE A 400 -7.67 5.54 -4.04
C PHE A 400 -7.56 4.66 -5.28
N ASN A 401 -8.44 3.66 -5.45
CA ASN A 401 -8.43 2.80 -6.64
C ASN A 401 -8.68 3.56 -7.96
N ASP A 402 -9.30 4.74 -7.88
CA ASP A 402 -9.69 5.57 -9.02
C ASP A 402 -8.74 6.75 -9.24
N PHE A 403 -7.57 6.75 -8.59
CA PHE A 403 -6.60 7.85 -8.66
C PHE A 403 -5.19 7.35 -8.93
N ASN A 404 -4.46 8.05 -9.79
CA ASN A 404 -3.01 7.97 -9.79
C ASN A 404 -2.46 8.87 -8.69
N LEU A 405 -1.43 8.39 -8.00
CA LEU A 405 -0.89 9.06 -6.81
C LEU A 405 0.59 9.36 -6.96
N VAL A 406 1.01 10.51 -6.42
CA VAL A 406 2.40 10.76 -6.02
C VAL A 406 2.41 10.95 -4.51
N LEU A 407 2.98 10.00 -3.80
CA LEU A 407 3.32 10.18 -2.40
C LEU A 407 4.64 10.93 -2.32
N ASN A 408 4.58 12.23 -2.02
CA ASN A 408 5.77 12.99 -1.69
C ASN A 408 6.10 12.74 -0.23
N GLY A 409 7.23 12.06 0.01
CA GLY A 409 7.82 11.97 1.33
C GLY A 409 8.15 13.36 1.90
N GLY A 410 8.69 13.40 3.12
CA GLY A 410 9.19 14.64 3.68
C GLY A 410 8.95 14.71 5.18
N GLY A 411 8.89 15.94 5.70
CA GLY A 411 8.67 16.25 7.12
C GLY A 411 9.87 15.93 8.02
N ILE A 412 11.00 15.50 7.46
CA ILE A 412 12.24 15.21 8.21
C ILE A 412 13.15 16.44 8.16
N GLY A 413 13.43 17.02 9.32
CA GLY A 413 14.35 18.15 9.46
C GLY A 413 13.77 19.44 8.87
N PHE A 414 14.31 19.87 7.73
CA PHE A 414 13.89 21.09 7.02
C PHE A 414 13.26 20.80 5.64
N GLN A 415 12.89 19.54 5.39
CA GLN A 415 12.15 19.16 4.19
C GLN A 415 10.72 19.70 4.24
N ASP A 416 10.10 19.82 3.07
CA ASP A 416 8.67 20.11 2.96
C ASP A 416 7.87 19.00 3.68
N ASP A 417 6.68 19.35 4.19
CA ASP A 417 5.78 18.36 4.80
C ASP A 417 5.35 17.32 3.74
N PRO A 418 5.14 16.05 4.14
CA PRO A 418 4.70 15.03 3.20
C PRO A 418 3.34 15.38 2.60
N SER A 419 3.08 14.92 1.37
CA SER A 419 1.80 15.10 0.69
C SER A 419 1.45 13.91 -0.19
N ILE A 420 0.17 13.81 -0.55
CA ILE A 420 -0.28 12.93 -1.63
C ILE A 420 -0.81 13.83 -2.72
N ASP A 421 -0.08 13.93 -3.82
CA ASP A 421 -0.62 14.56 -5.03
C ASP A 421 -1.43 13.51 -5.80
N PHE A 422 -2.55 13.92 -6.38
CA PHE A 422 -3.45 12.98 -7.04
C PHE A 422 -4.18 13.61 -8.22
N ILE A 423 -4.42 12.77 -9.20
CA ILE A 423 -5.30 13.01 -10.33
C ILE A 423 -6.24 11.81 -10.45
N PRO A 424 -7.53 12.01 -10.80
CA PRO A 424 -8.36 10.88 -11.17
C PRO A 424 -7.62 10.13 -12.28
N ARG A 425 -7.69 8.81 -12.27
CA ARG A 425 -7.20 8.04 -13.41
C ARG A 425 -7.82 8.63 -14.67
N ASP A 426 -7.04 8.69 -15.75
CA ASP A 426 -7.64 8.97 -17.05
C ASP A 426 -8.79 7.97 -17.19
N VAL A 427 -10.01 8.51 -17.37
CA VAL A 427 -11.32 7.85 -17.23
C VAL A 427 -11.17 6.36 -17.53
N PRO A 428 -11.49 5.46 -16.58
CA PRO A 428 -10.97 4.10 -16.53
C PRO A 428 -10.95 3.49 -17.91
N PHE A 429 -9.92 2.70 -18.23
CA PHE A 429 -10.02 1.77 -19.35
C PHE A 429 -11.27 0.91 -19.12
N VAL A 430 -12.39 1.34 -19.68
CA VAL A 430 -13.59 0.56 -19.82
C VAL A 430 -13.25 -0.27 -21.05
N PRO A 431 -13.03 -1.59 -20.92
CA PRO A 431 -12.86 -2.42 -22.10
C PRO A 431 -14.03 -2.09 -23.03
N ALA A 432 -13.73 -1.81 -24.29
CA ALA A 432 -14.67 -1.31 -25.29
C ALA A 432 -14.99 0.19 -25.36
N ASP A 433 -14.45 1.06 -24.51
CA ASP A 433 -14.54 2.52 -24.68
C ASP A 433 -13.38 3.00 -25.58
N PHE A 434 -13.70 3.25 -26.83
CA PHE A 434 -12.76 3.53 -27.92
C PHE A 434 -13.02 4.86 -28.63
N ALA A 435 -14.19 5.45 -28.41
CA ALA A 435 -14.75 6.56 -29.15
C ALA A 435 -15.46 7.54 -28.19
N PRO A 436 -15.24 8.86 -28.31
CA PRO A 436 -14.47 9.54 -29.36
C PRO A 436 -12.96 9.25 -29.29
N GLU A 437 -12.14 9.89 -30.13
CA GLU A 437 -10.68 9.64 -30.20
C GLU A 437 -9.99 9.69 -28.83
N ASN A 438 -10.59 10.39 -27.86
CA ASN A 438 -10.34 10.23 -26.43
C ASN A 438 -11.53 9.51 -25.79
N PRO A 439 -11.32 8.36 -25.12
CA PRO A 439 -12.34 7.64 -24.36
C PRO A 439 -13.10 8.58 -23.40
N ASP A 440 -14.41 8.44 -23.32
CA ASP A 440 -15.27 9.33 -22.52
C ASP A 440 -15.82 8.69 -21.24
N GLY A 441 -15.43 7.45 -20.97
CA GLY A 441 -15.81 6.65 -19.81
C GLY A 441 -17.04 5.79 -20.00
N ALA A 442 -17.66 5.79 -21.18
CA ALA A 442 -18.84 5.00 -21.49
C ALA A 442 -18.55 4.01 -22.63
N VAL A 443 -19.24 2.87 -22.62
CA VAL A 443 -19.36 2.04 -23.84
C VAL A 443 -20.75 2.27 -24.39
N ASP A 444 -20.80 2.99 -25.51
CA ASP A 444 -22.02 3.46 -26.14
C ASP A 444 -22.01 3.29 -27.67
N MET A 445 -22.95 3.94 -28.35
CA MET A 445 -23.10 3.86 -29.81
C MET A 445 -21.86 4.36 -30.58
N ALA A 446 -21.13 5.34 -30.07
CA ALA A 446 -19.88 5.81 -30.67
C ALA A 446 -18.84 4.69 -30.68
N ASP A 447 -18.73 3.94 -29.59
CA ASP A 447 -17.81 2.81 -29.46
C ASP A 447 -18.21 1.65 -30.35
N PHE A 448 -19.51 1.37 -30.45
CA PHE A 448 -20.00 0.34 -31.37
C PHE A 448 -19.71 0.70 -32.82
N ASP A 449 -19.89 1.97 -33.18
CA ASP A 449 -19.57 2.50 -34.49
C ASP A 449 -18.07 2.42 -34.78
N PHE A 450 -17.21 2.56 -33.77
CA PHE A 450 -15.79 2.28 -33.86
C PHE A 450 -15.53 0.79 -34.07
N PHE A 451 -15.97 -0.07 -33.14
CA PHE A 451 -15.77 -1.53 -33.13
C PHE A 451 -16.20 -2.19 -34.45
N ARG A 452 -17.38 -1.83 -34.99
CA ARG A 452 -17.90 -2.43 -36.23
C ARG A 452 -17.02 -2.17 -37.46
N ASN A 453 -16.22 -1.10 -37.47
CA ASN A 453 -15.32 -0.82 -38.59
C ASN A 453 -14.13 -1.78 -38.65
N TYR A 454 -13.87 -2.49 -37.55
CA TYR A 454 -12.76 -3.43 -37.37
C TYR A 454 -13.21 -4.89 -37.27
N TRP A 455 -14.51 -5.14 -37.40
CA TRP A 455 -15.12 -6.47 -37.32
C TRP A 455 -14.50 -7.47 -38.32
N LEU A 456 -14.10 -8.65 -37.83
CA LEU A 456 -13.47 -9.73 -38.59
C LEU A 456 -12.11 -9.37 -39.22
N THR A 457 -11.39 -8.41 -38.64
CA THR A 457 -10.00 -8.14 -38.99
C THR A 457 -9.05 -8.98 -38.14
N GLU A 458 -7.89 -9.31 -38.70
CA GLU A 458 -6.85 -10.12 -38.06
C GLU A 458 -5.51 -9.36 -38.09
N TYR A 459 -4.64 -9.62 -37.11
CA TYR A 459 -3.31 -9.03 -37.06
C TYR A 459 -2.55 -9.18 -38.39
N GLY A 460 -2.02 -8.05 -38.89
CA GLY A 460 -1.31 -7.97 -40.17
C GLY A 460 -2.19 -7.73 -41.40
N GLN A 461 -3.52 -7.74 -41.29
CA GLN A 461 -4.42 -7.32 -42.38
C GLN A 461 -4.57 -5.79 -42.44
N PRO A 462 -4.76 -5.19 -43.64
CA PRO A 462 -5.08 -3.77 -43.77
C PRO A 462 -6.37 -3.45 -43.02
N GLY A 463 -6.28 -2.58 -42.03
CA GLY A 463 -7.43 -2.15 -41.24
C GLY A 463 -7.54 -2.79 -39.86
N TYR A 464 -6.71 -3.77 -39.48
CA TYR A 464 -6.67 -4.25 -38.09
C TYR A 464 -6.22 -3.15 -37.13
N VAL A 465 -6.89 -3.08 -35.96
CA VAL A 465 -6.53 -2.17 -34.87
C VAL A 465 -6.62 -2.94 -33.55
N GLN A 466 -5.50 -2.98 -32.82
CA GLN A 466 -5.34 -3.73 -31.57
C GLN A 466 -6.37 -3.37 -30.51
N LYS A 467 -6.84 -2.11 -30.43
CA LYS A 467 -7.86 -1.74 -29.43
C LYS A 467 -9.19 -2.46 -29.62
N ALA A 468 -9.57 -2.88 -30.83
CA ALA A 468 -10.84 -3.58 -31.06
C ALA A 468 -10.78 -5.09 -30.74
N ASP A 469 -9.58 -5.61 -30.42
CA ASP A 469 -9.29 -7.00 -30.09
C ASP A 469 -9.29 -7.12 -28.56
N LEU A 470 -10.46 -7.41 -28.00
CA LEU A 470 -10.77 -7.39 -26.58
C LEU A 470 -10.62 -8.76 -25.91
N ALA A 471 -10.66 -9.84 -26.69
CA ALA A 471 -10.79 -11.18 -26.19
C ALA A 471 -9.69 -12.12 -26.74
N PRO A 472 -9.21 -13.06 -25.92
CA PRO A 472 -9.52 -13.24 -24.51
C PRO A 472 -8.86 -12.18 -23.62
N TYR A 473 -9.58 -11.63 -22.65
CA TYR A 473 -8.97 -10.76 -21.65
C TYR A 473 -8.10 -11.59 -20.67
N PRO A 474 -6.88 -11.16 -20.29
CA PRO A 474 -6.24 -9.85 -20.57
C PRO A 474 -5.31 -9.84 -21.79
N VAL A 475 -5.16 -10.95 -22.53
CA VAL A 475 -4.24 -11.08 -23.67
C VAL A 475 -5.03 -11.46 -24.93
N PRO A 476 -5.37 -10.49 -25.81
CA PRO A 476 -6.20 -10.71 -26.99
C PRO A 476 -5.62 -11.75 -27.98
N ASP A 477 -6.47 -12.35 -28.80
CA ASP A 477 -6.10 -13.46 -29.69
C ASP A 477 -5.68 -13.07 -31.11
N ASP A 478 -5.43 -11.78 -31.34
CA ASP A 478 -5.05 -11.19 -32.63
C ASP A 478 -6.19 -11.20 -33.68
N ILE A 479 -7.45 -11.42 -33.26
CA ILE A 479 -8.61 -11.56 -34.16
C ILE A 479 -9.85 -10.84 -33.58
N VAL A 480 -10.30 -9.76 -34.22
CA VAL A 480 -11.56 -9.08 -33.84
C VAL A 480 -12.78 -9.89 -34.28
N ASN A 481 -13.40 -10.60 -33.35
CA ASN A 481 -14.46 -11.57 -33.59
C ASN A 481 -15.59 -11.55 -32.52
N MET A 482 -16.39 -12.62 -32.47
CA MET A 482 -17.54 -12.74 -31.58
C MET A 482 -17.17 -12.76 -30.09
N LEU A 483 -15.98 -13.22 -29.74
CA LEU A 483 -15.49 -13.16 -28.36
C LEU A 483 -15.29 -11.71 -27.94
N ASP A 484 -14.72 -10.88 -28.80
CA ASP A 484 -14.52 -9.44 -28.56
C ASP A 484 -15.84 -8.71 -28.46
N PHE A 485 -16.82 -9.07 -29.31
CA PHE A 485 -18.15 -8.50 -29.19
C PHE A 485 -18.85 -8.90 -27.88
N ALA A 486 -18.56 -10.09 -27.33
CA ALA A 486 -19.12 -10.50 -26.05
C ALA A 486 -18.51 -9.69 -24.89
N GLU A 487 -17.21 -9.42 -24.92
CA GLU A 487 -16.55 -8.51 -23.96
C GLU A 487 -17.08 -7.07 -24.12
N PHE A 488 -17.19 -6.59 -25.36
CA PHE A 488 -17.80 -5.29 -25.68
C PHE A 488 -19.21 -5.15 -25.11
N ALA A 489 -20.06 -6.15 -25.33
CA ALA A 489 -21.45 -6.13 -24.86
C ALA A 489 -21.55 -6.26 -23.33
N ALA A 490 -20.56 -6.85 -22.67
CA ALA A 490 -20.51 -6.95 -21.21
C ALA A 490 -20.29 -5.58 -20.55
N GLU A 491 -19.63 -4.67 -21.26
CA GLU A 491 -19.29 -3.32 -20.77
C GLU A 491 -20.28 -2.24 -21.23
N TRP A 492 -21.29 -2.60 -22.04
CA TRP A 492 -22.32 -1.68 -22.54
C TRP A 492 -23.16 -1.07 -21.41
N LYS A 493 -23.12 0.27 -21.28
CA LYS A 493 -23.76 0.99 -20.16
C LYS A 493 -24.94 1.90 -20.57
N GLU A 494 -25.29 1.95 -21.85
CA GLU A 494 -26.44 2.74 -22.33
C GLU A 494 -27.79 2.05 -21.98
N PHE A 495 -28.53 2.58 -20.99
CA PHE A 495 -29.98 2.33 -20.79
C PHE A 495 -30.75 3.61 -20.47
#